data_AF-C2BH95-F1
#
_entry.id   AF-C2BH95-F1
#
_cell.length_a   1.000
_cell.length_b   1.000
_cell.length_c   1.000
_cell.angle_alpha   90.00
_cell.angle_beta   90.00
_cell.angle_gamma   90.00
#
_symmetry.space_group_name_H-M   'P 1'
#
loop_
_entity.id
_entity.type
_entity.pdbx_description
1 polymer ?
#
loop_
_entity_poly.entity_id
_entity_poly.type
_entity_poly.pdbx_seq_one_letter_code
_entity_poly.pdbx_strand_id
1 'polypeptide(L)'
;MKDYKKNVVNKIKENKYVKKTKKGLGSLIFSRAGLFAFLILAQIFILVGLYRYFGINQYYLFGGSSILSIIMLMVILNINDMNPYMKLSWALFIIVAPTFAIIAFWMSYFKIGYRSEHKRVLDLERESRIYHQRSLSKKELMATEDKRFINLATYLKYIGGFSAYKSSKSQYYKLGDTMFDAMLEDIKNAKDFIFMEFFILDYGYMWGSILELLVEKVNQGVEVRLLIDGSNLITRLHSNFEEEMEEFGIKFRVFSKMYPIVSTYLNNRDHRKVMVIDGKVGYTGGINIADEYINRYERFGHWKDCGLRVEGEAVESLTVLFLTMWNASKKNEVDEDFSPYLEYVTAKEEDGYYIPFADNPTDDERLCKNIYLDMVNNARDYVYAMTPYFIVDDEVISALQSAAKKGVDVRLGIPHIPDKKVAFTLAKNHYPELLKYGVKIYEYTPGFVHSKTWLADGNIGVVGTINLDYRALYQNFECGVLVYKSKSLVTIKEDFDEFFKASKLVTDEDLENMKTSTKIAGKLLKPFAPLM
;
A
#
# COMPACT_ATOMS: atom_id res chain seq x y z
N MET A 1 13.03 -20.68 -33.49
CA MET A 1 12.75 -20.80 -32.04
C MET A 1 14.00 -20.97 -31.17
N LYS A 2 14.92 -21.91 -31.47
CA LYS A 2 16.17 -22.09 -30.68
C LYS A 2 17.12 -20.87 -30.70
N ASP A 3 17.34 -20.24 -31.86
CA ASP A 3 18.23 -19.06 -31.95
C ASP A 3 17.64 -17.80 -31.33
N TYR A 4 16.31 -17.66 -31.36
CA TYR A 4 15.60 -16.55 -30.71
C TYR A 4 15.68 -16.65 -29.18
N LYS A 5 15.41 -17.82 -28.59
CA LYS A 5 15.62 -18.08 -27.16
C LYS A 5 17.08 -17.84 -26.74
N LYS A 6 18.04 -18.15 -27.61
CA LYS A 6 19.47 -17.92 -27.35
C LYS A 6 19.83 -16.42 -27.31
N ASN A 7 19.27 -15.60 -28.20
CA ASN A 7 19.47 -14.14 -28.19
C ASN A 7 18.85 -13.45 -26.97
N VAL A 8 17.69 -13.93 -26.54
CA VAL A 8 16.98 -13.44 -25.35
C VAL A 8 17.76 -13.77 -24.07
N VAL A 9 18.22 -15.03 -23.93
CA VAL A 9 19.11 -15.45 -22.84
C VAL A 9 20.44 -14.70 -22.87
N ASN A 10 21.00 -14.42 -24.06
CA ASN A 10 22.22 -13.61 -24.18
C ASN A 10 22.00 -12.15 -23.74
N LYS A 11 20.86 -11.51 -24.06
CA LYS A 11 20.55 -10.14 -23.59
C LYS A 11 20.44 -10.05 -22.06
N ILE A 12 19.89 -11.09 -21.43
CA ILE A 12 19.83 -11.22 -19.97
C ILE A 12 21.25 -11.39 -19.40
N LYS A 13 22.04 -12.33 -19.95
CA LYS A 13 23.43 -12.59 -19.52
C LYS A 13 24.39 -11.41 -19.76
N GLU A 14 24.12 -10.59 -20.78
CA GLU A 14 24.84 -9.33 -21.06
C GLU A 14 24.49 -8.20 -20.09
N ASN A 15 23.62 -8.45 -19.10
CA ASN A 15 23.31 -7.56 -17.99
C ASN A 15 22.69 -6.22 -18.43
N LYS A 16 21.94 -6.22 -19.54
CA LYS A 16 21.29 -5.00 -20.07
C LYS A 16 20.23 -4.42 -19.11
N TYR A 17 19.62 -5.28 -18.29
CA TYR A 17 18.57 -4.93 -17.32
C TYR A 17 19.09 -4.24 -16.05
N VAL A 18 20.42 -4.19 -15.84
CA VAL A 18 21.05 -3.48 -14.70
C VAL A 18 21.28 -2.00 -14.97
N LYS A 19 21.25 -1.57 -16.24
CA LYS A 19 21.44 -0.15 -16.58
C LYS A 19 20.16 0.64 -16.36
N LYS A 20 20.15 1.49 -15.34
CA LYS A 20 19.09 2.48 -15.11
C LYS A 20 18.91 3.37 -16.35
N THR A 21 17.66 3.59 -16.71
CA THR A 21 17.29 4.47 -17.83
C THR A 21 16.94 5.88 -17.37
N LYS A 22 17.15 6.85 -18.26
CA LYS A 22 16.90 8.27 -17.99
C LYS A 22 15.39 8.49 -17.88
N LYS A 23 14.94 9.03 -16.74
CA LYS A 23 13.54 9.41 -16.52
C LYS A 23 13.12 10.47 -17.54
N GLY A 24 12.03 10.22 -18.26
CA GLY A 24 11.39 11.23 -19.12
C GLY A 24 10.81 12.37 -18.28
N LEU A 25 10.89 13.61 -18.79
CA LEU A 25 10.37 14.82 -18.13
C LEU A 25 8.83 14.86 -17.95
N GLY A 26 8.10 13.83 -18.39
CA GLY A 26 6.64 13.79 -18.35
C GLY A 26 6.04 13.85 -16.93
N SER A 27 6.77 13.44 -15.89
CA SER A 27 6.20 13.25 -14.55
C SER A 27 5.64 14.51 -13.88
N LEU A 28 6.04 15.71 -14.31
CA LEU A 28 5.57 16.97 -13.70
C LEU A 28 4.25 17.47 -14.29
N ILE A 29 4.05 17.33 -15.60
CA ILE A 29 2.83 17.75 -16.30
C ILE A 29 1.65 16.81 -15.97
N PHE A 30 1.94 15.57 -15.55
CA PHE A 30 0.94 14.57 -15.19
C PHE A 30 0.69 14.43 -13.68
N SER A 31 1.20 15.37 -12.86
CA SER A 31 0.94 15.39 -11.42
C SER A 31 -0.45 15.97 -11.10
N ARG A 32 -1.08 15.55 -9.98
CA ARG A 32 -2.37 16.10 -9.51
C ARG A 32 -2.34 17.63 -9.40
N ALA A 33 -1.22 18.18 -8.94
CA ALA A 33 -1.01 19.62 -8.86
C ALA A 33 -1.02 20.30 -10.23
N GLY A 34 -0.39 19.68 -11.24
CA GLY A 34 -0.44 20.16 -12.63
C GLY A 34 -1.85 20.16 -13.21
N LEU A 35 -2.63 19.11 -12.95
CA LEU A 35 -4.04 19.03 -13.35
C LEU A 35 -4.86 20.13 -12.67
N PHE A 36 -4.75 20.32 -11.35
CA PHE A 36 -5.48 21.37 -10.65
C PHE A 36 -5.12 22.77 -11.15
N ALA A 37 -3.82 23.05 -11.37
CA ALA A 37 -3.39 24.32 -11.95
C ALA A 37 -3.99 24.54 -13.35
N PHE A 38 -4.00 23.51 -14.20
CA PHE A 38 -4.63 23.56 -15.51
C PHE A 38 -6.14 23.84 -15.43
N LEU A 39 -6.86 23.15 -14.54
CA LEU A 39 -8.30 23.34 -14.37
C LEU A 39 -8.65 24.75 -13.85
N ILE A 40 -7.84 25.31 -12.96
CA ILE A 40 -7.99 26.70 -12.49
C ILE A 40 -7.79 27.68 -13.64
N LEU A 41 -6.73 27.52 -14.44
CA LEU A 41 -6.46 28.38 -15.60
C LEU A 41 -7.56 28.26 -16.65
N ALA A 42 -8.07 27.05 -16.90
CA ALA A 42 -9.21 26.81 -17.79
C ALA A 42 -10.48 27.51 -17.28
N GLN A 43 -10.74 27.52 -15.97
CA GLN A 43 -11.84 28.28 -15.37
C GLN A 43 -11.75 29.77 -15.62
N ILE A 44 -10.58 30.35 -15.38
CA ILE A 44 -10.35 31.77 -15.62
C ILE A 44 -10.59 32.08 -17.10
N PHE A 45 -10.07 31.24 -18.00
CA PHE A 45 -10.26 31.41 -19.44
C PHE A 45 -11.73 31.36 -19.86
N ILE A 46 -12.50 30.38 -19.35
CA ILE A 46 -13.94 30.26 -19.64
C ILE A 46 -14.72 31.46 -19.09
N LEU A 47 -14.47 31.88 -17.85
CA LEU A 47 -15.16 33.02 -17.25
C LEU A 47 -14.87 34.33 -18.01
N VAL A 48 -13.61 34.56 -18.40
CA VAL A 48 -13.22 35.70 -19.24
C VAL A 48 -13.86 35.60 -20.63
N GLY A 49 -13.93 34.41 -21.21
CA GLY A 49 -14.58 34.16 -22.49
C GLY A 49 -16.09 34.45 -22.45
N LEU A 50 -16.80 33.95 -21.43
CA LEU A 50 -18.23 34.21 -21.21
C LEU A 50 -18.52 35.71 -21.03
N TYR A 51 -17.64 36.42 -20.31
CA TYR A 51 -17.75 37.86 -20.14
C TYR A 51 -17.50 38.61 -21.47
N ARG A 52 -16.40 38.31 -22.17
CA ARG A 52 -15.97 39.07 -23.36
C ARG A 52 -16.78 38.78 -24.62
N TYR A 53 -17.14 37.52 -24.86
CA TYR A 53 -17.80 37.10 -26.11
C TYR A 53 -19.33 37.05 -26.00
N PHE A 54 -19.86 36.66 -24.84
CA PHE A 54 -21.30 36.52 -24.64
C PHE A 54 -21.92 37.68 -23.86
N GLY A 55 -21.12 38.64 -23.39
CA GLY A 55 -21.59 39.82 -22.66
C GLY A 55 -22.27 39.49 -21.33
N ILE A 56 -22.02 38.29 -20.77
CA ILE A 56 -22.64 37.90 -19.50
C ILE A 56 -22.05 38.75 -18.39
N ASN A 57 -22.91 39.45 -17.64
CA ASN A 57 -22.48 40.32 -16.57
C ASN A 57 -21.71 39.53 -15.49
N GLN A 58 -20.56 40.07 -15.07
CA GLN A 58 -19.71 39.50 -14.02
C GLN A 58 -20.49 39.13 -12.75
N TYR A 59 -21.52 39.91 -12.37
CA TYR A 59 -22.32 39.61 -11.18
C TYR A 59 -23.06 38.28 -11.29
N TYR A 60 -23.56 37.92 -12.48
CA TYR A 60 -24.21 36.62 -12.70
C TYR A 60 -23.19 35.48 -12.72
N LEU A 61 -22.00 35.70 -13.29
CA LEU A 61 -20.94 34.69 -13.32
C LEU A 61 -20.44 34.36 -11.90
N PHE A 62 -20.04 35.38 -11.13
CA PHE A 62 -19.55 35.18 -9.76
C PHE A 62 -20.67 34.79 -8.80
N GLY A 63 -21.84 35.41 -8.91
CA GLY A 63 -23.01 35.09 -8.06
C GLY A 63 -23.51 33.66 -8.29
N GLY A 64 -23.66 33.25 -9.55
CA GLY A 64 -24.07 31.88 -9.90
C GLY A 64 -23.04 30.84 -9.44
N SER A 65 -21.74 31.11 -9.62
CA SER A 65 -20.66 30.25 -9.13
C SER A 65 -20.65 30.10 -7.60
N SER A 66 -20.93 31.19 -6.88
CA SER A 66 -21.03 31.19 -5.41
C SER A 66 -22.24 30.39 -4.91
N ILE A 67 -23.41 30.58 -5.53
CA ILE A 67 -24.62 29.79 -5.20
C ILE A 67 -24.37 28.30 -5.45
N LEU A 68 -23.79 27.96 -6.60
CA LEU A 68 -23.44 26.58 -6.93
C LEU A 68 -22.46 25.97 -5.91
N SER A 69 -21.48 26.75 -5.48
CA SER A 69 -20.53 26.33 -4.43
C SER A 69 -21.25 26.03 -3.12
N ILE A 70 -22.14 26.92 -2.65
CA ILE A 70 -22.91 26.73 -1.41
C ILE A 70 -23.76 25.46 -1.49
N ILE A 71 -24.47 25.24 -2.60
CA ILE A 71 -25.27 24.03 -2.82
C ILE A 71 -24.36 22.80 -2.72
N MET A 72 -23.22 22.81 -3.41
CA MET A 72 -22.31 21.67 -3.42
C MET A 72 -21.63 21.42 -2.07
N LEU A 73 -21.37 22.46 -1.29
CA LEU A 73 -20.91 22.31 0.09
C LEU A 73 -21.96 21.63 0.95
N MET A 74 -23.24 22.01 0.84
CA MET A 74 -24.32 21.32 1.55
C MET A 74 -24.42 19.85 1.14
N VAL A 75 -24.28 19.55 -0.15
CA VAL A 75 -24.25 18.15 -0.65
C VAL A 75 -23.10 17.38 -0.01
N ILE A 76 -21.87 17.91 -0.08
CA ILE A 76 -20.66 17.24 0.45
C ILE A 76 -20.76 16.97 1.95
N LEU A 77 -21.26 17.93 2.72
CA LEU A 77 -21.37 17.78 4.18
C LEU A 77 -22.34 16.65 4.57
N ASN A 78 -23.37 16.40 3.74
CA ASN A 78 -24.38 15.37 3.96
C ASN A 78 -24.03 13.97 3.41
N ILE A 79 -22.85 13.80 2.80
CA ILE A 79 -22.39 12.47 2.38
C ILE A 79 -21.87 11.71 3.60
N ASN A 80 -22.57 10.68 4.07
CA ASN A 80 -22.22 10.00 5.32
C ASN A 80 -20.90 9.22 5.22
N ASP A 81 -20.65 8.55 4.11
CA ASP A 81 -19.56 7.57 3.98
C ASP A 81 -18.20 8.20 3.61
N MET A 82 -18.07 9.52 3.76
CA MET A 82 -16.85 10.27 3.45
C MET A 82 -16.22 10.85 4.72
N ASN A 83 -14.93 10.57 4.91
CA ASN A 83 -14.14 11.09 6.02
C ASN A 83 -14.25 12.64 6.11
N PRO A 84 -14.37 13.23 7.32
CA PRO A 84 -14.51 14.68 7.48
C PRO A 84 -13.39 15.51 6.84
N TYR A 85 -12.14 15.02 6.85
CA TYR A 85 -11.03 15.71 6.20
C TYR A 85 -11.15 15.65 4.67
N MET A 86 -11.65 14.54 4.10
CA MET A 86 -11.95 14.46 2.66
C MET A 86 -13.05 15.45 2.26
N LYS A 87 -14.09 15.61 3.10
CA LYS A 87 -15.14 16.64 2.91
C LYS A 87 -14.54 18.04 2.91
N LEU A 88 -13.70 18.35 3.89
CA LEU A 88 -13.05 19.66 4.01
C LEU A 88 -12.12 19.95 2.82
N SER A 89 -11.33 18.96 2.41
CA SER A 89 -10.48 19.00 1.21
C SER A 89 -11.26 19.41 -0.04
N TRP A 90 -12.35 18.71 -0.35
CA TRP A 90 -13.18 19.01 -1.52
C TRP A 90 -13.92 20.34 -1.37
N ALA A 91 -14.38 20.67 -0.17
CA ALA A 91 -15.02 21.96 0.12
C ALA A 91 -14.08 23.13 -0.21
N LEU A 92 -12.83 23.09 0.26
CA LEU A 92 -11.83 24.12 -0.03
C LEU A 92 -11.53 24.20 -1.52
N PHE A 93 -11.42 23.06 -2.20
CA PHE A 93 -11.15 23.05 -3.63
C PHE A 93 -12.33 23.63 -4.45
N ILE A 94 -13.57 23.35 -4.04
CA ILE A 94 -14.77 23.93 -4.64
C ILE A 94 -14.86 25.43 -4.40
N ILE A 95 -14.47 25.93 -3.23
CA ILE A 95 -14.46 27.37 -2.98
C ILE A 95 -13.51 28.10 -3.96
N VAL A 96 -12.35 27.51 -4.26
CA VAL A 96 -11.35 28.12 -5.15
C VAL A 96 -11.71 27.96 -6.63
N ALA A 97 -12.23 26.80 -7.03
CA ALA A 97 -12.49 26.49 -8.43
C ALA A 97 -13.84 25.76 -8.62
N PRO A 98 -14.99 26.42 -8.36
CA PRO A 98 -16.28 25.74 -8.23
C PRO A 98 -16.62 24.84 -9.40
N THR A 99 -16.61 25.38 -10.62
CA THR A 99 -17.10 24.66 -11.81
C THR A 99 -16.30 23.38 -12.06
N PHE A 100 -14.97 23.45 -11.99
CA PHE A 100 -14.13 22.29 -12.28
C PHE A 100 -13.96 21.36 -11.08
N ALA A 101 -13.87 21.90 -9.87
CA ALA A 101 -13.78 21.10 -8.65
C ALA A 101 -15.04 20.29 -8.44
N ILE A 102 -16.22 20.79 -8.81
CA ILE A 102 -17.48 20.03 -8.75
C ILE A 102 -17.47 18.86 -9.75
N ILE A 103 -17.01 19.10 -10.98
CA ILE A 103 -16.88 18.02 -11.98
C ILE A 103 -15.88 16.98 -11.49
N ALA A 104 -14.69 17.42 -11.04
CA ALA A 104 -13.66 16.54 -10.51
C ALA A 104 -14.14 15.76 -9.28
N PHE A 105 -14.90 16.42 -8.39
CA PHE A 105 -15.52 15.81 -7.23
C PHE A 105 -16.47 14.70 -7.65
N TRP A 106 -17.41 14.96 -8.56
CA TRP A 106 -18.37 13.94 -9.01
C TRP A 106 -17.70 12.78 -9.74
N MET A 107 -16.68 13.07 -10.56
CA MET A 107 -15.89 12.03 -11.21
C MET A 107 -15.17 11.14 -10.20
N SER A 108 -14.61 11.72 -9.13
CA SER A 108 -13.95 10.99 -8.04
C SER A 108 -14.95 10.24 -7.17
N TYR A 109 -16.05 10.89 -6.77
CA TYR A 109 -17.05 10.35 -5.84
C TYR A 109 -17.83 9.20 -6.46
N PHE A 110 -18.32 9.35 -7.69
CA PHE A 110 -19.03 8.27 -8.39
C PHE A 110 -18.09 7.24 -9.03
N LYS A 111 -16.77 7.41 -8.87
CA LYS A 111 -15.76 6.48 -9.39
C LYS A 111 -16.00 6.15 -10.87
N ILE A 112 -16.38 7.15 -11.69
CA ILE A 112 -16.96 6.96 -13.04
C ILE A 112 -16.02 6.14 -13.96
N GLY A 113 -14.70 6.30 -13.80
CA GLY A 113 -13.71 5.50 -14.54
C GLY A 113 -13.54 4.05 -14.07
N TYR A 114 -13.79 3.78 -12.79
CA TYR A 114 -13.39 2.53 -12.14
C TYR A 114 -14.55 1.61 -11.77
N ARG A 115 -15.79 2.10 -11.90
CA ARG A 115 -16.96 1.40 -11.34
C ARG A 115 -17.05 -0.07 -11.76
N SER A 116 -16.74 -0.38 -13.02
CA SER A 116 -16.73 -1.76 -13.52
C SER A 116 -15.56 -2.58 -12.95
N GLU A 117 -14.39 -1.99 -12.81
CA GLU A 117 -13.19 -2.66 -12.26
C GLU A 117 -13.35 -2.91 -10.76
N HIS A 118 -13.81 -1.91 -10.01
CA HIS A 118 -14.10 -2.04 -8.59
C HIS A 118 -15.18 -3.08 -8.31
N LYS A 119 -16.29 -3.04 -9.06
CA LYS A 119 -17.32 -4.06 -8.95
C LYS A 119 -16.74 -5.45 -9.22
N ARG A 120 -15.90 -5.58 -10.25
CA ARG A 120 -15.25 -6.84 -10.60
C ARG A 120 -14.35 -7.36 -9.48
N VAL A 121 -13.54 -6.51 -8.85
CA VAL A 121 -12.72 -6.89 -7.69
C VAL A 121 -13.60 -7.37 -6.53
N LEU A 122 -14.66 -6.62 -6.18
CA LEU A 122 -15.58 -6.99 -5.10
C LEU A 122 -16.30 -8.32 -5.35
N ASP A 123 -16.75 -8.56 -6.59
CA ASP A 123 -17.40 -9.80 -6.98
C ASP A 123 -16.41 -10.98 -6.83
N LEU A 124 -15.18 -10.83 -7.32
CA LEU A 124 -14.12 -11.85 -7.18
C LEU A 124 -13.71 -12.09 -5.73
N GLU A 125 -13.57 -11.05 -4.92
CA GLU A 125 -13.25 -11.19 -3.50
C GLU A 125 -14.35 -11.95 -2.75
N ARG A 126 -15.62 -11.77 -3.13
CA ARG A 126 -16.73 -12.51 -2.55
C ARG A 126 -16.73 -13.97 -3.01
N GLU A 127 -16.57 -14.21 -4.30
CA GLU A 127 -16.57 -15.55 -4.90
C GLU A 127 -15.38 -16.38 -4.41
N SER A 128 -14.22 -15.75 -4.27
CA SER A 128 -12.99 -16.42 -3.86
C SER A 128 -12.95 -16.85 -2.38
N ARG A 129 -13.92 -16.41 -1.55
CA ARG A 129 -13.99 -16.81 -0.13
C ARG A 129 -14.09 -18.33 0.06
N ILE A 130 -14.65 -19.04 -0.92
CA ILE A 130 -14.79 -20.50 -0.89
C ILE A 130 -13.45 -21.25 -0.92
N TYR A 131 -12.37 -20.57 -1.34
CA TYR A 131 -11.06 -21.16 -1.49
C TYR A 131 -10.24 -21.19 -0.19
N HIS A 132 -10.72 -20.55 0.90
CA HIS A 132 -10.09 -20.59 2.22
C HIS A 132 -10.40 -21.89 3.00
N GLN A 133 -10.24 -23.04 2.33
CA GLN A 133 -10.72 -24.34 2.81
C GLN A 133 -9.90 -24.89 3.98
N ARG A 134 -8.62 -24.51 4.09
CA ARG A 134 -7.68 -24.99 5.12
C ARG A 134 -7.59 -24.09 6.33
N SER A 135 -8.49 -23.12 6.42
CA SER A 135 -8.55 -22.26 7.58
C SER A 135 -9.01 -23.01 8.83
N LEU A 136 -8.65 -22.47 9.99
CA LEU A 136 -9.14 -22.93 11.28
C LEU A 136 -10.66 -23.06 11.28
N SER A 137 -11.12 -24.24 11.68
CA SER A 137 -12.52 -24.45 12.00
C SER A 137 -12.90 -23.58 13.21
N LYS A 138 -14.21 -23.33 13.36
CA LYS A 138 -14.73 -22.60 14.53
C LYS A 138 -14.30 -23.26 15.85
N LYS A 139 -14.23 -24.60 15.89
CA LYS A 139 -13.81 -25.35 17.07
C LYS A 139 -12.33 -25.09 17.40
N GLU A 140 -11.45 -25.14 16.41
CA GLU A 140 -10.02 -24.90 16.61
C GLU A 140 -9.72 -23.45 16.96
N LEU A 141 -10.43 -22.49 16.37
CA LEU A 141 -10.31 -21.08 16.74
C LEU A 141 -10.71 -20.87 18.21
N MET A 142 -11.81 -21.47 18.66
CA MET A 142 -12.25 -21.38 20.06
C MET A 142 -11.26 -22.04 21.04
N ALA A 143 -10.52 -23.06 20.60
CA ALA A 143 -9.49 -23.72 21.40
C ALA A 143 -8.23 -22.86 21.63
N THR A 144 -8.12 -21.67 21.02
CA THR A 144 -7.04 -20.73 21.32
C THR A 144 -7.17 -20.07 22.70
N GLU A 145 -8.36 -20.12 23.31
CA GLU A 145 -8.73 -19.57 24.62
C GLU A 145 -8.50 -18.05 24.79
N ASP A 146 -8.04 -17.36 23.76
CA ASP A 146 -7.91 -15.90 23.73
C ASP A 146 -9.13 -15.29 23.04
N LYS A 147 -10.06 -14.81 23.85
CA LYS A 147 -11.30 -14.17 23.38
C LYS A 147 -11.04 -12.97 22.45
N ARG A 148 -9.95 -12.21 22.66
CA ARG A 148 -9.61 -11.08 21.79
C ARG A 148 -9.23 -11.58 20.40
N PHE A 149 -8.31 -12.54 20.33
CA PHE A 149 -7.91 -13.13 19.05
C PHE A 149 -9.08 -13.80 18.33
N ILE A 150 -9.92 -14.55 19.06
CA ILE A 150 -11.13 -15.17 18.52
C ILE A 150 -12.05 -14.12 17.89
N ASN A 151 -12.32 -13.01 18.59
CA ASN A 151 -13.19 -11.95 18.09
C ASN A 151 -12.60 -11.27 16.84
N LEU A 152 -11.30 -10.96 16.86
CA LEU A 152 -10.62 -10.35 15.71
C LEU A 152 -10.61 -11.29 14.51
N ALA A 153 -10.22 -12.56 14.69
CA ALA A 153 -10.23 -13.56 13.63
C ALA A 153 -11.64 -13.81 13.08
N THR A 154 -12.66 -13.78 13.95
CA THR A 154 -14.07 -13.87 13.56
C THR A 154 -14.48 -12.68 12.70
N TYR A 155 -14.14 -11.46 13.12
CA TYR A 155 -14.40 -10.25 12.35
C TYR A 155 -13.73 -10.30 10.96
N LEU A 156 -12.45 -10.65 10.91
CA LEU A 156 -11.70 -10.78 9.66
C LEU A 156 -12.31 -11.84 8.74
N LYS A 157 -12.79 -12.97 9.29
CA LYS A 157 -13.42 -14.04 8.51
C LYS A 157 -14.78 -13.66 7.94
N TYR A 158 -15.67 -13.10 8.76
CA TYR A 158 -17.06 -12.89 8.35
C TYR A 158 -17.29 -11.56 7.63
N ILE A 159 -16.57 -10.51 8.02
CA ILE A 159 -16.65 -9.20 7.36
C ILE A 159 -15.62 -9.12 6.24
N GLY A 160 -14.33 -9.31 6.57
CA GLY A 160 -13.23 -9.21 5.61
C GLY A 160 -13.14 -10.36 4.62
N GLY A 161 -13.62 -11.56 4.97
CA GLY A 161 -13.44 -12.77 4.15
C GLY A 161 -12.11 -13.49 4.34
N PHE A 162 -11.28 -13.05 5.30
CA PHE A 162 -9.94 -13.58 5.54
C PHE A 162 -9.91 -14.50 6.76
N SER A 163 -9.33 -15.68 6.59
CA SER A 163 -9.39 -16.71 7.62
C SER A 163 -8.06 -16.93 8.33
N ALA A 164 -8.13 -17.45 9.56
CA ALA A 164 -6.96 -17.78 10.35
C ALA A 164 -6.42 -19.17 10.04
N TYR A 165 -5.10 -19.29 10.03
CA TYR A 165 -4.35 -20.52 9.73
C TYR A 165 -3.40 -20.81 10.88
N LYS A 166 -3.15 -22.09 11.16
CA LYS A 166 -2.24 -22.54 12.22
C LYS A 166 -1.07 -23.37 11.69
N SER A 167 -1.30 -24.21 10.68
CA SER A 167 -0.28 -25.12 10.13
C SER A 167 0.69 -24.39 9.21
N SER A 168 1.35 -23.37 9.75
CA SER A 168 2.23 -22.45 9.05
C SER A 168 3.33 -21.96 9.95
N LYS A 169 4.39 -21.45 9.34
CA LYS A 169 5.47 -20.73 10.00
C LYS A 169 5.83 -19.47 9.24
N SER A 170 6.52 -18.55 9.91
CA SER A 170 6.99 -17.33 9.28
C SER A 170 8.42 -16.98 9.65
N GLN A 171 9.09 -16.31 8.72
CA GLN A 171 10.41 -15.73 8.92
C GLN A 171 10.32 -14.23 8.62
N TYR A 172 10.67 -13.43 9.63
CA TYR A 172 10.73 -11.98 9.51
C TYR A 172 12.10 -11.54 8.99
N TYR A 173 12.08 -10.64 8.01
CA TYR A 173 13.28 -10.01 7.46
C TYR A 173 13.31 -8.55 7.87
N LYS A 174 14.37 -8.17 8.59
CA LYS A 174 14.58 -6.80 9.11
C LYS A 174 14.94 -5.79 8.01
N LEU A 175 15.46 -6.30 6.88
CA LEU A 175 15.97 -5.54 5.75
C LEU A 175 15.69 -6.25 4.42
N GLY A 176 15.56 -5.47 3.35
CA GLY A 176 15.20 -5.99 2.03
C GLY A 176 16.28 -6.79 1.33
N ASP A 177 17.56 -6.56 1.62
CA ASP A 177 18.69 -7.36 1.11
C ASP A 177 18.59 -8.83 1.56
N THR A 178 18.32 -9.07 2.83
CA THR A 178 18.16 -10.43 3.37
C THR A 178 16.90 -11.14 2.85
N MET A 179 15.80 -10.41 2.66
CA MET A 179 14.59 -10.96 2.03
C MET A 179 14.84 -11.28 0.55
N PHE A 180 15.58 -10.42 -0.15
CA PHE A 180 15.92 -10.61 -1.55
C PHE A 180 16.75 -11.88 -1.77
N ASP A 181 17.75 -12.14 -0.92
CA ASP A 181 18.52 -13.38 -0.99
C ASP A 181 17.62 -14.63 -0.81
N ALA A 182 16.67 -14.57 0.13
CA ALA A 182 15.70 -15.64 0.33
C ALA A 182 14.74 -15.81 -0.85
N MET A 183 14.28 -14.71 -1.45
CA MET A 183 13.45 -14.73 -2.66
C MET A 183 14.17 -15.42 -3.82
N LEU A 184 15.46 -15.11 -4.05
CA LEU A 184 16.25 -15.74 -5.10
C LEU A 184 16.36 -17.25 -4.88
N GLU A 185 16.60 -17.70 -3.64
CA GLU A 185 16.71 -19.12 -3.31
C GLU A 185 15.37 -19.85 -3.49
N ASP A 186 14.25 -19.28 -3.05
CA ASP A 186 12.94 -19.90 -3.25
C ASP A 186 12.54 -19.92 -4.73
N ILE A 187 12.83 -18.85 -5.50
CA ILE A 187 12.62 -18.84 -6.96
C ILE A 187 13.40 -19.98 -7.61
N LYS A 188 14.66 -20.17 -7.22
CA LYS A 188 15.52 -21.23 -7.76
C LYS A 188 14.98 -22.63 -7.45
N ASN A 189 14.26 -22.79 -6.34
CA ASN A 189 13.67 -24.06 -5.94
C ASN A 189 12.26 -24.32 -6.50
N ALA A 190 11.59 -23.29 -7.06
CA ALA A 190 10.26 -23.39 -7.64
C ALA A 190 10.14 -24.50 -8.70
N LYS A 191 8.98 -25.19 -8.69
CA LYS A 191 8.69 -26.36 -9.54
C LYS A 191 7.44 -26.20 -10.41
N ASP A 192 6.43 -25.51 -9.90
CA ASP A 192 5.09 -25.52 -10.47
C ASP A 192 4.73 -24.12 -10.98
N PHE A 193 4.78 -23.11 -10.11
CA PHE A 193 4.48 -21.73 -10.49
C PHE A 193 5.11 -20.67 -9.57
N ILE A 194 5.29 -19.47 -10.13
CA ILE A 194 5.73 -18.27 -9.42
C ILE A 194 4.81 -17.11 -9.79
N PHE A 195 4.12 -16.57 -8.80
CA PHE A 195 3.24 -15.42 -8.94
C PHE A 195 3.80 -14.23 -8.20
N MET A 196 3.83 -13.07 -8.85
CA MET A 196 4.43 -11.85 -8.32
C MET A 196 3.53 -10.65 -8.58
N GLU A 197 3.21 -9.91 -7.53
CA GLU A 197 2.43 -8.69 -7.55
C GLU A 197 3.18 -7.61 -6.78
N PHE A 198 3.48 -6.49 -7.44
CA PHE A 198 4.23 -5.39 -6.83
C PHE A 198 3.77 -4.02 -7.33
N PHE A 199 3.66 -3.07 -6.38
CA PHE A 199 3.39 -1.67 -6.69
C PHE A 199 4.53 -1.00 -7.47
N ILE A 200 5.79 -1.29 -7.12
CA ILE A 200 6.96 -0.77 -7.84
C ILE A 200 7.84 -1.94 -8.30
N LEU A 201 8.07 -1.96 -9.62
CA LEU A 201 9.18 -2.63 -10.27
C LEU A 201 10.05 -1.56 -10.96
N ASP A 202 11.35 -1.62 -10.77
CA ASP A 202 12.31 -0.72 -11.44
C ASP A 202 13.51 -1.54 -11.94
N TYR A 203 14.06 -1.14 -13.09
CA TYR A 203 15.25 -1.79 -13.63
C TYR A 203 16.46 -1.56 -12.71
N GLY A 204 17.32 -2.56 -12.61
CA GLY A 204 18.44 -2.57 -11.69
C GLY A 204 18.95 -3.96 -11.40
N TYR A 205 19.85 -4.07 -10.44
CA TYR A 205 20.40 -5.34 -9.98
C TYR A 205 19.30 -6.28 -9.46
N MET A 206 18.42 -5.79 -8.59
CA MET A 206 17.37 -6.59 -7.97
C MET A 206 16.46 -7.26 -9.01
N TRP A 207 15.90 -6.45 -9.93
CA TRP A 207 15.04 -6.97 -10.98
C TRP A 207 15.81 -7.84 -11.96
N GLY A 208 17.04 -7.47 -12.35
CA GLY A 208 17.86 -8.26 -13.27
C GLY A 208 18.12 -9.68 -12.76
N SER A 209 18.50 -9.82 -11.48
CA SER A 209 18.74 -11.13 -10.86
C SER A 209 17.47 -11.98 -10.73
N ILE A 210 16.34 -11.36 -10.38
CA ILE A 210 15.04 -12.05 -10.34
C ILE A 210 14.66 -12.51 -11.75
N LEU A 211 14.70 -11.60 -12.73
CA LEU A 211 14.29 -11.85 -14.11
C LEU A 211 15.10 -13.00 -14.75
N GLU A 212 16.41 -13.05 -14.49
CA GLU A 212 17.25 -14.16 -14.96
C GLU A 212 16.75 -15.52 -14.46
N LEU A 213 16.47 -15.63 -13.17
CA LEU A 213 15.93 -16.86 -12.58
C LEU A 213 14.51 -17.16 -13.08
N LEU A 214 13.64 -16.16 -13.20
CA LEU A 214 12.29 -16.34 -13.73
C LEU A 214 12.34 -16.92 -15.15
N VAL A 215 13.20 -16.39 -16.01
CA VAL A 215 13.37 -16.89 -17.39
C VAL A 215 13.95 -18.31 -17.40
N GLU A 216 14.86 -18.63 -16.49
CA GLU A 216 15.33 -20.01 -16.31
C GLU A 216 14.17 -20.94 -15.94
N LYS A 217 13.31 -20.51 -15.00
CA LYS A 217 12.13 -21.26 -14.54
C LYS A 217 11.08 -21.45 -15.62
N VAL A 218 10.78 -20.41 -16.39
CA VAL A 218 9.90 -20.54 -17.57
C VAL A 218 10.45 -21.58 -18.55
N ASN A 219 11.77 -21.61 -18.78
CA ASN A 219 12.37 -22.62 -19.66
C ASN A 219 12.36 -24.03 -19.06
N GLN A 220 12.24 -24.17 -17.73
CA GLN A 220 12.01 -25.43 -17.03
C GLN A 220 10.52 -25.85 -17.00
N GLY A 221 9.61 -25.02 -17.53
CA GLY A 221 8.18 -25.29 -17.58
C GLY A 221 7.37 -24.73 -16.41
N VAL A 222 8.00 -23.97 -15.51
CA VAL A 222 7.31 -23.29 -14.39
C VAL A 222 6.45 -22.16 -14.93
N GLU A 223 5.19 -22.08 -14.48
CA GLU A 223 4.32 -20.97 -14.83
C GLU A 223 4.72 -19.70 -14.07
N VAL A 224 5.05 -18.62 -14.77
CA VAL A 224 5.38 -17.34 -14.13
C VAL A 224 4.32 -16.28 -14.48
N ARG A 225 3.77 -15.63 -13.45
CA ARG A 225 2.81 -14.52 -13.60
C ARG A 225 3.31 -13.28 -12.86
N LEU A 226 3.34 -12.15 -13.56
CA LEU A 226 3.74 -10.85 -13.04
C LEU A 226 2.60 -9.83 -13.18
N LEU A 227 2.12 -9.32 -12.06
CA LEU A 227 1.14 -8.25 -11.95
C LEU A 227 1.83 -6.98 -11.41
N ILE A 228 1.59 -5.85 -12.06
CA ILE A 228 2.03 -4.55 -11.54
C ILE A 228 0.91 -3.53 -11.56
N ASP A 229 1.05 -2.50 -10.73
CA ASP A 229 0.20 -1.33 -10.78
C ASP A 229 0.45 -0.50 -12.05
N GLY A 230 -0.62 -0.06 -12.70
CA GLY A 230 -0.57 0.81 -13.88
C GLY A 230 0.21 2.13 -13.72
N SER A 231 0.44 2.64 -12.51
CA SER A 231 1.34 3.78 -12.30
C SER A 231 2.80 3.44 -12.48
N ASN A 232 3.20 2.21 -12.16
CA ASN A 232 4.55 1.74 -12.35
C ASN A 232 4.92 1.65 -13.82
N LEU A 233 4.02 1.11 -14.65
CA LEU A 233 4.21 0.98 -16.09
C LEU A 233 4.57 2.32 -16.76
N ILE A 234 3.93 3.42 -16.35
CA ILE A 234 4.14 4.75 -16.95
C ILE A 234 5.36 5.46 -16.39
N THR A 235 5.69 5.23 -15.11
CA THR A 235 6.66 6.06 -14.39
C THR A 235 8.05 5.44 -14.29
N ARG A 236 8.16 4.11 -14.39
CA ARG A 236 9.42 3.37 -14.15
C ARG A 236 9.82 2.42 -15.28
N LEU A 237 8.86 1.93 -16.07
CA LEU A 237 9.12 0.91 -17.08
C LEU A 237 9.16 1.47 -18.51
N HIS A 238 9.72 0.68 -19.41
CA HIS A 238 9.74 0.99 -20.84
C HIS A 238 8.38 0.69 -21.49
N SER A 239 8.09 1.38 -22.60
CA SER A 239 6.82 1.20 -23.32
C SER A 239 6.64 -0.20 -23.88
N ASN A 240 7.74 -0.92 -24.14
CA ASN A 240 7.76 -2.30 -24.63
C ASN A 240 7.90 -3.34 -23.51
N PHE A 241 7.76 -2.97 -22.23
CA PHE A 241 7.94 -3.92 -21.12
C PHE A 241 6.98 -5.11 -21.20
N GLU A 242 5.72 -4.86 -21.58
CA GLU A 242 4.68 -5.89 -21.75
C GLU A 242 5.11 -6.91 -22.82
N GLU A 243 5.57 -6.43 -23.98
CA GLU A 243 6.12 -7.27 -25.05
C GLU A 243 7.34 -8.06 -24.56
N GLU A 244 8.29 -7.42 -23.85
CA GLU A 244 9.48 -8.09 -23.31
C GLU A 244 9.11 -9.27 -22.39
N MET A 245 8.13 -9.10 -21.50
CA MET A 245 7.70 -10.19 -20.60
C MET A 245 7.09 -11.35 -21.38
N GLU A 246 6.28 -11.06 -22.41
CA GLU A 246 5.72 -12.09 -23.29
C GLU A 246 6.82 -12.83 -24.07
N GLU A 247 7.86 -12.14 -24.56
CA GLU A 247 9.02 -12.76 -25.22
C GLU A 247 9.76 -13.74 -24.29
N PHE A 248 9.80 -13.44 -22.99
CA PHE A 248 10.37 -14.31 -21.97
C PHE A 248 9.46 -15.49 -21.57
N GLY A 249 8.21 -15.50 -22.02
CA GLY A 249 7.18 -16.46 -21.61
C GLY A 249 6.63 -16.20 -20.21
N ILE A 250 6.85 -15.00 -19.66
CA ILE A 250 6.26 -14.54 -18.41
C ILE A 250 4.88 -13.97 -18.73
N LYS A 251 3.83 -14.51 -18.11
CA LYS A 251 2.48 -13.94 -18.24
C LYS A 251 2.48 -12.62 -17.49
N PHE A 252 2.11 -11.54 -18.16
CA PHE A 252 2.13 -10.21 -17.57
C PHE A 252 0.74 -9.56 -17.61
N ARG A 253 0.37 -8.86 -16.53
CA ARG A 253 -0.85 -8.05 -16.46
C ARG A 253 -0.59 -6.76 -15.70
N VAL A 254 -1.47 -5.78 -15.95
CA VAL A 254 -1.39 -4.45 -15.35
C VAL A 254 -2.73 -4.11 -14.73
N PHE A 255 -2.75 -3.87 -13.42
CA PHE A 255 -3.95 -3.43 -12.71
C PHE A 255 -4.20 -1.92 -12.89
N SER A 256 -5.44 -1.52 -13.15
CA SER A 256 -5.85 -0.12 -13.36
C SER A 256 -4.89 0.66 -14.28
N LYS A 257 -4.68 0.20 -15.52
CA LYS A 257 -3.77 0.83 -16.50
C LYS A 257 -4.13 2.32 -16.68
N MET A 258 -3.16 3.21 -16.46
CA MET A 258 -3.34 4.65 -16.65
C MET A 258 -3.05 5.04 -18.11
N TYR A 259 -3.66 6.14 -18.56
CA TYR A 259 -3.42 6.73 -19.88
C TYR A 259 -3.09 8.21 -19.71
N PRO A 260 -1.99 8.72 -20.32
CA PRO A 260 -1.64 10.13 -20.22
C PRO A 260 -2.77 11.00 -20.79
N ILE A 261 -3.03 12.15 -20.14
CA ILE A 261 -4.01 13.20 -20.50
C ILE A 261 -5.45 12.98 -19.99
N VAL A 262 -6.01 11.76 -20.03
CA VAL A 262 -7.43 11.51 -19.64
C VAL A 262 -7.54 10.31 -18.70
N SER A 263 -6.83 10.34 -17.57
CA SER A 263 -6.98 9.30 -16.55
C SER A 263 -7.78 9.80 -15.35
N THR A 264 -8.96 9.24 -15.17
CA THR A 264 -9.73 9.35 -13.92
C THR A 264 -9.15 8.44 -12.84
N TYR A 265 -8.60 7.29 -13.21
CA TYR A 265 -7.19 6.82 -13.14
C TYR A 265 -6.25 7.11 -11.94
N LEU A 266 -6.53 8.08 -11.06
CA LEU A 266 -5.55 8.61 -10.08
C LEU A 266 -5.65 8.05 -8.64
N ASN A 267 -6.74 7.36 -8.29
CA ASN A 267 -6.99 6.76 -6.97
C ASN A 267 -7.07 5.22 -7.08
N ASN A 268 -7.26 4.49 -5.97
CA ASN A 268 -7.50 3.04 -6.00
C ASN A 268 -6.37 2.27 -6.69
N ARG A 269 -5.14 2.60 -6.31
CA ARG A 269 -3.94 1.93 -6.82
C ARG A 269 -3.69 0.65 -6.06
N ASP A 270 -3.09 -0.31 -6.76
CA ASP A 270 -2.68 -1.57 -6.19
C ASP A 270 -1.34 -1.41 -5.47
N HIS A 271 -1.37 -1.18 -4.16
CA HIS A 271 -0.17 -1.00 -3.36
C HIS A 271 0.34 -2.33 -2.75
N ARG A 272 -0.30 -3.45 -3.10
CA ARG A 272 0.00 -4.77 -2.57
C ARG A 272 1.34 -5.28 -3.08
N LYS A 273 1.94 -6.15 -2.27
CA LYS A 273 3.24 -6.78 -2.51
C LYS A 273 3.09 -8.22 -2.07
N VAL A 274 2.88 -9.08 -3.04
CA VAL A 274 2.62 -10.50 -2.82
C VAL A 274 3.48 -11.28 -3.80
N MET A 275 4.25 -12.23 -3.29
CA MET A 275 4.89 -13.22 -4.13
C MET A 275 4.61 -14.60 -3.59
N VAL A 276 4.13 -15.50 -4.45
CA VAL A 276 3.76 -16.87 -4.11
C VAL A 276 4.54 -17.83 -5.00
N ILE A 277 5.09 -18.87 -4.39
CA ILE A 277 5.86 -19.91 -5.08
C ILE A 277 5.23 -21.26 -4.74
N ASP A 278 4.77 -21.95 -5.78
CA ASP A 278 4.17 -23.30 -5.73
C ASP A 278 3.02 -23.47 -4.71
N GLY A 279 2.40 -22.37 -4.27
CA GLY A 279 1.42 -22.38 -3.16
C GLY A 279 2.01 -22.78 -1.81
N LYS A 280 3.35 -22.91 -1.71
CA LYS A 280 4.10 -23.41 -0.55
C LYS A 280 4.72 -22.28 0.26
N VAL A 281 5.21 -21.26 -0.44
CA VAL A 281 5.90 -20.11 0.14
C VAL A 281 5.24 -18.84 -0.34
N GLY A 282 4.97 -17.93 0.59
CA GLY A 282 4.40 -16.61 0.34
C GLY A 282 5.27 -15.51 0.93
N TYR A 283 5.35 -14.38 0.26
CA TYR A 283 6.07 -13.20 0.70
C TYR A 283 5.15 -11.99 0.69
N THR A 284 5.28 -11.16 1.72
CA THR A 284 4.69 -9.81 1.76
C THR A 284 5.52 -8.86 2.63
N GLY A 285 5.15 -7.60 2.70
CA GLY A 285 5.85 -6.56 3.47
C GLY A 285 5.93 -5.24 2.71
N GLY A 286 6.82 -4.34 3.14
CA GLY A 286 6.95 -3.03 2.48
C GLY A 286 7.83 -3.04 1.23
N ILE A 287 8.63 -4.08 1.04
CA ILE A 287 9.73 -4.17 0.07
C ILE A 287 9.21 -4.30 -1.37
N ASN A 288 9.53 -3.32 -2.22
CA ASN A 288 9.29 -3.37 -3.66
C ASN A 288 10.49 -3.94 -4.42
N ILE A 289 10.31 -4.21 -5.73
CA ILE A 289 11.39 -4.66 -6.62
C ILE A 289 12.14 -3.45 -7.19
N ALA A 290 13.08 -2.90 -6.41
CA ALA A 290 13.99 -1.84 -6.86
C ALA A 290 15.26 -1.79 -6.01
N ASP A 291 16.37 -1.37 -6.60
CA ASP A 291 17.71 -1.38 -5.99
C ASP A 291 17.83 -0.59 -4.67
N GLU A 292 16.99 0.43 -4.45
CA GLU A 292 16.98 1.15 -3.16
C GLU A 292 16.54 0.28 -1.99
N TYR A 293 15.66 -0.71 -2.20
CA TYR A 293 15.13 -1.57 -1.13
C TYR A 293 16.14 -2.60 -0.63
N ILE A 294 17.18 -2.87 -1.43
CA ILE A 294 18.29 -3.77 -1.10
C ILE A 294 19.59 -2.99 -0.85
N ASN A 295 19.49 -1.68 -0.59
CA ASN A 295 20.63 -0.79 -0.29
C ASN A 295 21.80 -0.87 -1.29
N ARG A 296 21.52 -1.14 -2.57
CA ARG A 296 22.56 -1.19 -3.63
C ARG A 296 23.16 0.18 -3.94
N TYR A 297 22.43 1.24 -3.61
CA TYR A 297 22.89 2.62 -3.66
C TYR A 297 22.14 3.43 -2.59
N GLU A 298 22.76 4.50 -2.11
CA GLU A 298 22.14 5.38 -1.11
C GLU A 298 21.23 6.42 -1.80
N ARG A 299 19.91 6.31 -1.58
CA ARG A 299 18.92 7.25 -2.13
C ARG A 299 18.42 8.28 -1.11
N PHE A 300 18.34 7.92 0.16
CA PHE A 300 17.98 8.80 1.29
C PHE A 300 18.62 8.26 2.59
N GLY A 301 19.92 7.97 2.53
CA GLY A 301 20.63 7.19 3.55
C GLY A 301 20.27 5.70 3.45
N HIS A 302 20.37 5.00 4.57
CA HIS A 302 20.02 3.58 4.67
C HIS A 302 18.51 3.36 4.57
N TRP A 303 18.10 2.52 3.62
CA TRP A 303 16.71 2.13 3.42
C TRP A 303 16.36 0.99 4.35
N LYS A 304 15.48 1.25 5.33
CA LYS A 304 14.98 0.24 6.25
C LYS A 304 13.55 -0.15 5.88
N ASP A 305 13.40 -1.33 5.30
CA ASP A 305 12.12 -1.91 4.99
C ASP A 305 12.10 -3.38 5.37
N CYS A 306 10.95 -3.86 5.81
CA CYS A 306 10.81 -5.18 6.41
C CYS A 306 9.84 -6.05 5.62
N GLY A 307 10.07 -7.35 5.69
CA GLY A 307 9.31 -8.36 4.98
C GLY A 307 8.98 -9.57 5.84
N LEU A 308 8.01 -10.34 5.39
CA LEU A 308 7.61 -11.59 6.00
C LEU A 308 7.55 -12.66 4.91
N ARG A 309 8.28 -13.76 5.12
CA ARG A 309 8.09 -15.01 4.40
C ARG A 309 7.22 -15.92 5.23
N VAL A 310 6.19 -16.49 4.62
CA VAL A 310 5.26 -17.43 5.23
C VAL A 310 5.36 -18.76 4.47
N GLU A 311 5.34 -19.86 5.19
CA GLU A 311 5.36 -21.22 4.63
C GLU A 311 4.23 -22.04 5.27
N GLY A 312 3.50 -22.80 4.46
CA GLY A 312 2.37 -23.64 4.88
C GLY A 312 1.00 -23.08 4.49
N GLU A 313 -0.05 -23.52 5.18
CA GLU A 313 -1.45 -23.30 4.78
C GLU A 313 -1.85 -21.82 4.64
N ALA A 314 -1.24 -20.90 5.39
CA ALA A 314 -1.51 -19.48 5.26
C ALA A 314 -1.17 -18.93 3.87
N VAL A 315 -0.28 -19.58 3.12
CA VAL A 315 0.04 -19.19 1.73
C VAL A 315 -1.18 -19.31 0.83
N GLU A 316 -2.15 -20.18 1.14
CA GLU A 316 -3.45 -20.28 0.44
C GLU A 316 -4.12 -18.91 0.31
N SER A 317 -4.17 -18.14 1.40
CA SER A 317 -4.80 -16.83 1.37
C SER A 317 -4.00 -15.80 0.55
N LEU A 318 -2.66 -15.87 0.56
CA LEU A 318 -1.83 -15.02 -0.30
C LEU A 318 -2.00 -15.37 -1.79
N THR A 319 -2.13 -16.67 -2.11
CA THR A 319 -2.42 -17.14 -3.47
C THR A 319 -3.78 -16.64 -3.94
N VAL A 320 -4.82 -16.76 -3.11
CA VAL A 320 -6.16 -16.23 -3.42
C VAL A 320 -6.12 -14.72 -3.63
N LEU A 321 -5.41 -13.96 -2.78
CA LEU A 321 -5.26 -12.52 -2.95
C LEU A 321 -4.64 -12.16 -4.30
N PHE A 322 -3.57 -12.84 -4.70
CA PHE A 322 -2.94 -12.64 -6.01
C PHE A 322 -3.90 -12.98 -7.15
N LEU A 323 -4.50 -14.17 -7.14
CA LEU A 323 -5.38 -14.65 -8.21
C LEU A 323 -6.61 -13.75 -8.38
N THR A 324 -7.18 -13.25 -7.30
CA THR A 324 -8.28 -12.29 -7.34
C THR A 324 -7.92 -11.03 -8.13
N MET A 325 -6.78 -10.40 -7.85
CA MET A 325 -6.40 -9.19 -8.59
C MET A 325 -5.87 -9.50 -10.00
N TRP A 326 -5.23 -10.65 -10.18
CA TRP A 326 -4.86 -11.17 -11.49
C TRP A 326 -6.08 -11.27 -12.40
N ASN A 327 -7.18 -11.86 -11.94
CA ASN A 327 -8.42 -11.99 -12.71
C ASN A 327 -9.15 -10.64 -12.85
N ALA A 328 -9.11 -9.78 -11.83
CA ALA A 328 -9.72 -8.45 -11.91
C ALA A 328 -9.06 -7.56 -12.98
N SER A 329 -7.76 -7.73 -13.21
CA SER A 329 -6.99 -6.93 -14.18
C SER A 329 -7.33 -7.21 -15.65
N LYS A 330 -8.11 -8.27 -15.94
CA LYS A 330 -8.47 -8.64 -17.32
C LYS A 330 -9.98 -8.68 -17.52
N LYS A 331 -10.47 -7.81 -18.40
CA LYS A 331 -11.90 -7.71 -18.71
C LYS A 331 -12.32 -8.82 -19.68
N ASN A 332 -13.53 -9.35 -19.48
CA ASN A 332 -14.23 -10.25 -20.41
C ASN A 332 -13.58 -11.64 -20.61
N GLU A 333 -12.80 -12.13 -19.65
CA GLU A 333 -12.38 -13.53 -19.63
C GLU A 333 -13.18 -14.32 -18.61
N VAL A 334 -13.27 -15.64 -18.85
CA VAL A 334 -13.81 -16.58 -17.89
C VAL A 334 -12.86 -16.63 -16.70
N ASP A 335 -13.43 -16.47 -15.51
CA ASP A 335 -12.73 -16.56 -14.25
C ASP A 335 -12.06 -17.92 -14.13
N GLU A 336 -10.77 -17.90 -13.79
CA GLU A 336 -10.05 -19.15 -13.60
C GLU A 336 -10.46 -19.83 -12.30
N ASP A 337 -10.51 -21.16 -12.31
CA ASP A 337 -10.60 -21.95 -11.08
C ASP A 337 -9.28 -21.83 -10.31
N PHE A 338 -9.34 -21.43 -9.04
CA PHE A 338 -8.15 -21.25 -8.23
C PHE A 338 -7.65 -22.57 -7.66
N SER A 339 -8.49 -23.61 -7.61
CA SER A 339 -8.18 -24.91 -7.00
C SER A 339 -6.83 -25.52 -7.42
N PRO A 340 -6.40 -25.46 -8.70
CA PRO A 340 -5.10 -25.98 -9.13
C PRO A 340 -3.89 -25.31 -8.47
N TYR A 341 -4.04 -24.08 -7.97
CA TYR A 341 -2.97 -23.30 -7.32
C TYR A 341 -2.99 -23.43 -5.79
N LEU A 342 -3.94 -24.17 -5.25
CA LEU A 342 -4.17 -24.33 -3.82
C LEU A 342 -3.95 -25.78 -3.41
N GLU A 343 -2.93 -26.44 -3.95
CA GLU A 343 -2.57 -27.80 -3.55
C GLU A 343 -2.11 -27.88 -2.09
N TYR A 344 -2.19 -29.08 -1.50
CA TYR A 344 -1.98 -29.27 -0.07
C TYR A 344 -0.51 -29.14 0.33
N VAL A 345 -0.22 -28.14 1.18
CA VAL A 345 1.11 -27.91 1.75
C VAL A 345 0.99 -27.71 3.25
N THR A 346 1.42 -28.71 4.03
CA THR A 346 1.66 -28.53 5.45
C THR A 346 3.07 -27.96 5.64
N ALA A 347 3.22 -26.93 6.47
CA ALA A 347 4.54 -26.54 6.93
C ALA A 347 5.18 -27.71 7.69
N LYS A 348 6.50 -27.88 7.55
CA LYS A 348 7.24 -28.91 8.31
C LYS A 348 7.20 -28.67 9.82
N GLU A 349 7.01 -27.41 10.23
CA GLU A 349 6.90 -26.97 11.61
C GLU A 349 5.83 -25.87 11.71
N GLU A 350 4.96 -25.96 12.71
CA GLU A 350 3.99 -24.92 13.06
C GLU A 350 4.58 -24.04 14.17
N ASP A 351 4.42 -22.73 14.09
CA ASP A 351 5.01 -21.84 15.10
C ASP A 351 4.08 -20.72 15.60
N GLY A 352 2.83 -20.65 15.13
CA GLY A 352 1.87 -19.60 15.51
C GLY A 352 0.58 -19.62 14.69
N TYR A 353 -0.15 -18.51 14.74
CA TYR A 353 -1.36 -18.29 13.95
C TYR A 353 -1.17 -17.13 12.99
N TYR A 354 -1.75 -17.26 11.80
CA TYR A 354 -1.55 -16.34 10.68
C TYR A 354 -2.88 -16.00 10.03
N ILE A 355 -3.10 -14.71 9.76
CA ILE A 355 -4.23 -14.22 8.98
C ILE A 355 -3.66 -13.29 7.91
N PRO A 356 -3.35 -13.78 6.71
CA PRO A 356 -3.16 -12.91 5.56
C PRO A 356 -4.47 -12.21 5.23
N PHE A 357 -4.42 -10.91 5.04
CA PHE A 357 -5.59 -10.09 4.78
C PHE A 357 -5.28 -9.02 3.73
N ALA A 358 -6.33 -8.45 3.15
CA ALA A 358 -6.25 -7.28 2.30
C ALA A 358 -7.32 -6.26 2.69
N ASP A 359 -7.12 -5.03 2.24
CA ASP A 359 -8.11 -3.97 2.33
C ASP A 359 -8.48 -3.51 0.93
N ASN A 360 -9.77 -3.32 0.71
CA ASN A 360 -10.34 -2.91 -0.55
C ASN A 360 -10.96 -1.52 -0.36
N PRO A 361 -10.40 -0.46 -0.97
CA PRO A 361 -10.89 0.91 -0.82
C PRO A 361 -12.26 1.17 -1.50
N THR A 362 -12.89 0.09 -2.00
CA THR A 362 -14.16 0.12 -2.72
C THR A 362 -15.29 -0.54 -1.97
N ASP A 363 -15.00 -1.24 -0.87
CA ASP A 363 -16.01 -1.68 0.07
C ASP A 363 -16.31 -0.61 1.13
N ASP A 364 -17.27 -0.94 2.00
CA ASP A 364 -17.74 -0.08 3.09
C ASP A 364 -16.97 -0.31 4.40
N GLU A 365 -15.93 -1.14 4.39
CA GLU A 365 -15.15 -1.50 5.55
C GLU A 365 -13.74 -0.88 5.48
N ARG A 366 -13.10 -0.64 6.62
CA ARG A 366 -11.73 -0.11 6.68
C ARG A 366 -10.87 -1.11 7.44
N LEU A 367 -10.69 -2.27 6.82
CA LEU A 367 -10.18 -3.46 7.49
C LEU A 367 -8.79 -3.22 8.10
N CYS A 368 -7.87 -2.62 7.35
CA CYS A 368 -6.53 -2.30 7.83
C CYS A 368 -6.56 -1.31 8.99
N LYS A 369 -7.35 -0.24 8.87
CA LYS A 369 -7.52 0.76 9.92
C LYS A 369 -8.04 0.10 11.20
N ASN A 370 -9.05 -0.76 11.08
CA ASN A 370 -9.68 -1.42 12.21
C ASN A 370 -8.76 -2.44 12.90
N ILE A 371 -7.90 -3.14 12.15
CA ILE A 371 -6.86 -4.00 12.73
C ILE A 371 -5.90 -3.17 13.60
N TYR A 372 -5.43 -2.02 13.08
CA TYR A 372 -4.54 -1.14 13.86
C TYR A 372 -5.23 -0.54 15.08
N LEU A 373 -6.50 -0.13 14.95
CA LEU A 373 -7.29 0.32 16.09
C LEU A 373 -7.51 -0.79 17.12
N ASP A 374 -7.75 -2.04 16.72
CA ASP A 374 -7.84 -3.18 17.65
C ASP A 374 -6.50 -3.37 18.39
N MET A 375 -5.38 -3.36 17.65
CA MET A 375 -4.04 -3.50 18.22
C MET A 375 -3.78 -2.43 19.29
N VAL A 376 -4.04 -1.16 18.97
CA VAL A 376 -3.82 -0.02 19.89
C VAL A 376 -4.77 -0.06 21.08
N ASN A 377 -6.06 -0.26 20.86
CA ASN A 377 -7.07 -0.12 21.90
C ASN A 377 -7.02 -1.23 22.96
N ASN A 378 -6.53 -2.42 22.57
CA ASN A 378 -6.47 -3.59 23.44
C ASN A 378 -5.05 -3.92 23.94
N ALA A 379 -4.05 -3.12 23.59
CA ALA A 379 -2.70 -3.30 24.12
C ALA A 379 -2.66 -3.08 25.63
N ARG A 380 -1.83 -3.85 26.32
CA ARG A 380 -1.69 -3.83 27.78
C ARG A 380 -0.36 -3.24 28.23
N ASP A 381 0.72 -3.59 27.55
CA ASP A 381 2.08 -3.25 27.94
C ASP A 381 2.69 -2.26 26.95
N TYR A 382 2.62 -2.56 25.65
CA TYR A 382 3.22 -1.70 24.62
C TYR A 382 2.62 -1.87 23.23
N VAL A 383 2.76 -0.82 22.41
CA VAL A 383 2.46 -0.84 20.98
C VAL A 383 3.54 -0.11 20.22
N TYR A 384 4.21 -0.84 19.32
CA TYR A 384 5.26 -0.30 18.46
C TYR A 384 4.81 -0.35 17.00
N ALA A 385 5.08 0.72 16.27
CA ALA A 385 4.78 0.80 14.84
C ALA A 385 5.93 1.47 14.08
N MET A 386 6.26 0.98 12.89
CA MET A 386 7.07 1.69 11.90
C MET A 386 6.19 2.08 10.71
N THR A 387 6.38 3.28 10.17
CA THR A 387 5.68 3.75 8.96
C THR A 387 6.52 4.80 8.24
N PRO A 388 6.56 4.83 6.88
CA PRO A 388 7.22 5.93 6.16
C PRO A 388 6.46 7.26 6.26
N TYR A 389 5.14 7.19 6.39
CA TYR A 389 4.26 8.34 6.37
C TYR A 389 3.29 8.25 7.56
N PHE A 390 3.09 9.37 8.24
CA PHE A 390 2.20 9.47 9.39
C PHE A 390 1.25 10.65 9.19
N ILE A 391 0.21 10.45 8.40
CA ILE A 391 -0.77 11.45 7.98
C ILE A 391 -2.15 10.83 8.16
N VAL A 392 -2.54 10.68 9.42
CA VAL A 392 -3.73 9.93 9.83
C VAL A 392 -4.85 10.86 10.29
N ASP A 393 -6.06 10.30 10.38
CA ASP A 393 -7.21 10.98 10.95
C ASP A 393 -7.17 11.04 12.48
N ASP A 394 -8.14 11.76 13.04
CA ASP A 394 -8.26 11.95 14.47
C ASP A 394 -8.66 10.67 15.23
N GLU A 395 -9.20 9.63 14.56
CA GLU A 395 -9.53 8.35 15.19
C GLU A 395 -8.26 7.62 15.61
N VAL A 396 -7.28 7.51 14.69
CA VAL A 396 -5.98 6.88 14.97
C VAL A 396 -5.20 7.69 16.00
N ILE A 397 -5.17 9.02 15.87
CA ILE A 397 -4.52 9.90 16.86
C ILE A 397 -5.13 9.70 18.25
N SER A 398 -6.46 9.73 18.36
CA SER A 398 -7.16 9.58 19.64
C SER A 398 -6.91 8.20 20.26
N ALA A 399 -6.87 7.14 19.46
CA ALA A 399 -6.56 5.79 19.94
C ALA A 399 -5.14 5.71 20.52
N LEU A 400 -4.14 6.24 19.81
CA LEU A 400 -2.75 6.27 20.27
C LEU A 400 -2.60 7.07 21.58
N GLN A 401 -3.24 8.24 21.64
CA GLN A 401 -3.25 9.07 22.86
C GLN A 401 -3.96 8.37 24.02
N SER A 402 -5.07 7.67 23.76
CA SER A 402 -5.82 6.92 24.77
C SER A 402 -5.00 5.76 25.34
N ALA A 403 -4.31 5.01 24.48
CA ALA A 403 -3.41 3.94 24.91
C ALA A 403 -2.26 4.50 25.80
N ALA A 404 -1.59 5.57 25.36
CA ALA A 404 -0.53 6.19 26.13
C ALA A 404 -1.02 6.72 27.50
N LYS A 405 -2.20 7.36 27.55
CA LYS A 405 -2.83 7.82 28.80
C LYS A 405 -3.17 6.69 29.78
N LYS A 406 -3.42 5.47 29.27
CA LYS A 406 -3.64 4.27 30.11
C LYS A 406 -2.34 3.70 30.68
N GLY A 407 -1.18 4.21 30.28
CA GLY A 407 0.14 3.73 30.71
C GLY A 407 0.79 2.73 29.75
N VAL A 408 0.19 2.47 28.59
CA VAL A 408 0.79 1.61 27.53
C VAL A 408 2.00 2.35 26.92
N ASP A 409 3.12 1.65 26.73
CA ASP A 409 4.31 2.22 26.07
C ASP A 409 4.08 2.28 24.55
N VAL A 410 3.61 3.43 24.05
CA VAL A 410 3.34 3.65 22.63
C VAL A 410 4.57 4.29 21.96
N ARG A 411 5.14 3.60 20.97
CA ARG A 411 6.32 4.08 20.21
C ARG A 411 6.09 4.04 18.70
N LEU A 412 6.35 5.16 18.03
CA LEU A 412 6.23 5.29 16.58
C LEU A 412 7.61 5.53 15.96
N GLY A 413 7.99 4.70 14.99
CA GLY A 413 9.18 4.84 14.17
C GLY A 413 8.85 5.50 12.82
N ILE A 414 9.45 6.66 12.55
CA ILE A 414 9.19 7.50 11.39
C ILE A 414 10.53 7.89 10.74
N PRO A 415 10.58 8.21 9.43
CA PRO A 415 11.83 8.64 8.80
C PRO A 415 12.41 9.90 9.44
N HIS A 416 13.74 10.02 9.45
CA HIS A 416 14.42 11.29 9.72
C HIS A 416 14.68 12.06 8.41
N ILE A 417 15.10 11.35 7.36
CA ILE A 417 15.38 11.91 6.03
C ILE A 417 14.13 11.73 5.15
N PRO A 418 13.47 12.81 4.69
CA PRO A 418 12.23 12.67 3.93
C PRO A 418 12.47 12.39 2.45
N ASP A 419 11.85 11.34 1.91
CA ASP A 419 11.70 11.14 0.46
C ASP A 419 10.72 12.18 -0.14
N LYS A 420 9.70 12.58 0.65
CA LYS A 420 8.66 13.55 0.31
C LYS A 420 8.54 14.61 1.41
N LYS A 421 9.04 15.81 1.12
CA LYS A 421 9.05 16.94 2.08
C LYS A 421 7.66 17.34 2.60
N VAL A 422 6.63 17.27 1.75
CA VAL A 422 5.26 17.61 2.13
C VAL A 422 4.69 16.60 3.13
N ALA A 423 4.79 15.31 2.82
CA ALA A 423 4.35 14.24 3.71
C ALA A 423 5.04 14.31 5.07
N PHE A 424 6.35 14.56 5.07
CA PHE A 424 7.14 14.74 6.29
C PHE A 424 6.69 15.95 7.12
N THR A 425 6.38 17.07 6.47
CA THR A 425 5.88 18.28 7.14
C THR A 425 4.52 18.03 7.79
N LEU A 426 3.64 17.27 7.13
CA LEU A 426 2.34 16.88 7.67
C LEU A 426 2.47 15.94 8.86
N ALA A 427 3.37 14.96 8.78
CA ALA A 427 3.65 14.06 9.90
C ALA A 427 4.11 14.82 11.14
N LYS A 428 5.04 15.77 10.98
CA LYS A 428 5.52 16.62 12.07
C LYS A 428 4.45 17.49 12.71
N ASN A 429 3.35 17.76 12.01
CA ASN A 429 2.23 18.52 12.57
C ASN A 429 1.45 17.73 13.64
N HIS A 430 1.54 16.39 13.65
CA HIS A 430 0.95 15.54 14.69
C HIS A 430 1.85 15.34 15.92
N TYR A 431 3.14 15.67 15.83
CA TYR A 431 4.07 15.37 16.92
C TYR A 431 3.70 16.08 18.24
N PRO A 432 3.37 17.39 18.26
CA PRO A 432 3.10 18.07 19.53
C PRO A 432 1.92 17.48 20.29
N GLU A 433 0.85 17.07 19.60
CA GLU A 433 -0.32 16.48 20.24
C GLU A 433 -0.06 15.05 20.73
N LEU A 434 0.82 14.30 20.07
CA LEU A 434 1.18 12.94 20.47
C LEU A 434 2.14 12.94 21.68
N LEU A 435 3.22 13.73 21.61
CA LEU A 435 4.22 13.84 22.68
C LEU A 435 3.58 14.31 23.99
N LYS A 436 2.66 15.29 23.91
CA LYS A 436 1.91 15.81 25.06
C LYS A 436 1.18 14.71 25.87
N TYR A 437 0.77 13.62 25.22
CA TYR A 437 0.04 12.53 25.87
C TYR A 437 0.88 11.26 26.07
N GLY A 438 2.21 11.35 25.95
CA GLY A 438 3.14 10.27 26.30
C GLY A 438 3.47 9.31 25.16
N VAL A 439 3.01 9.58 23.93
CA VAL A 439 3.43 8.82 22.75
C VAL A 439 4.87 9.20 22.39
N LYS A 440 5.75 8.20 22.27
CA LYS A 440 7.16 8.42 21.93
C LYS A 440 7.36 8.29 20.43
N ILE A 441 8.02 9.28 19.83
CA ILE A 441 8.32 9.28 18.39
C ILE A 441 9.83 9.15 18.20
N TYR A 442 10.24 8.19 17.38
CA TYR A 442 11.64 7.93 17.03
C TYR A 442 11.85 8.21 15.55
N GLU A 443 12.73 9.17 15.25
CA GLU A 443 13.16 9.47 13.88
C GLU A 443 14.38 8.61 13.51
N TYR A 444 14.26 7.80 12.46
CA TYR A 444 15.33 6.91 12.00
C TYR A 444 16.47 7.69 11.34
N THR A 445 17.50 8.04 12.14
CA THR A 445 18.62 8.88 11.70
C THR A 445 19.55 8.27 10.63
N PRO A 446 19.74 6.95 10.51
CA PRO A 446 20.57 6.38 9.46
C PRO A 446 20.01 6.58 8.04
N GLY A 447 18.71 6.88 7.88
CA GLY A 447 18.14 7.09 6.56
C GLY A 447 16.62 7.19 6.52
N PHE A 448 16.01 6.32 5.71
CA PHE A 448 14.58 6.31 5.45
C PHE A 448 13.97 4.97 5.86
N VAL A 449 13.01 5.00 6.78
CA VAL A 449 12.23 3.81 7.13
C VAL A 449 11.00 3.73 6.23
N HIS A 450 10.91 2.64 5.46
CA HIS A 450 9.76 2.31 4.63
C HIS A 450 8.99 1.09 5.16
N SER A 451 9.39 0.52 6.29
CA SER A 451 8.65 -0.57 6.94
C SER A 451 7.22 -0.15 7.33
N LYS A 452 6.28 -1.11 7.27
CA LYS A 452 4.90 -1.00 7.76
C LYS A 452 4.62 -2.14 8.74
N THR A 453 5.38 -2.14 9.82
CA THR A 453 5.35 -3.22 10.83
C THR A 453 4.73 -2.71 12.11
N TRP A 454 3.85 -3.51 12.71
CA TRP A 454 3.26 -3.27 14.01
C TRP A 454 3.52 -4.45 14.95
N LEU A 455 3.68 -4.16 16.24
CA LEU A 455 3.83 -5.15 17.31
C LEU A 455 3.13 -4.64 18.57
N ALA A 456 2.31 -5.49 19.19
CA ALA A 456 1.70 -5.21 20.49
C ALA A 456 1.91 -6.39 21.46
N ASP A 457 2.27 -6.06 22.70
CA ASP A 457 2.40 -6.99 23.84
C ASP A 457 3.25 -8.27 23.58
N GLY A 458 4.06 -8.29 22.53
CA GLY A 458 4.89 -9.42 22.12
C GLY A 458 4.14 -10.64 21.59
N ASN A 459 2.81 -10.56 21.47
CA ASN A 459 1.95 -11.70 21.12
C ASN A 459 1.14 -11.49 19.83
N ILE A 460 1.06 -10.27 19.31
CA ILE A 460 0.38 -9.95 18.06
C ILE A 460 1.18 -8.91 17.26
N GLY A 461 1.27 -9.11 15.95
CA GLY A 461 1.96 -8.21 15.04
C GLY A 461 1.33 -8.20 13.66
N VAL A 462 1.66 -7.18 12.89
CA VAL A 462 1.28 -7.05 11.48
C VAL A 462 2.51 -6.67 10.67
N VAL A 463 2.74 -7.37 9.56
CA VAL A 463 3.73 -7.01 8.54
C VAL A 463 3.00 -6.94 7.21
N GLY A 464 3.11 -5.83 6.49
CA GLY A 464 2.38 -5.64 5.23
C GLY A 464 2.80 -4.40 4.46
N THR A 465 1.89 -3.91 3.61
CA THR A 465 2.11 -2.78 2.70
C THR A 465 1.57 -1.45 3.23
N ILE A 466 0.87 -1.47 4.34
CA ILE A 466 -0.11 -0.47 4.75
C ILE A 466 0.54 0.70 5.49
N ASN A 467 0.59 1.87 4.85
CA ASN A 467 1.08 3.08 5.51
C ASN A 467 0.07 3.64 6.51
N LEU A 468 0.55 4.48 7.42
CA LEU A 468 -0.31 5.33 8.25
C LEU A 468 -0.58 6.66 7.54
N ASP A 469 -1.22 6.58 6.38
CA ASP A 469 -1.68 7.75 5.63
C ASP A 469 -3.10 7.54 5.06
N TYR A 470 -3.77 8.64 4.68
CA TYR A 470 -5.10 8.57 4.09
C TYR A 470 -5.18 7.70 2.83
N ARG A 471 -4.08 7.53 2.09
CA ARG A 471 -4.12 6.75 0.85
C ARG A 471 -4.21 5.27 1.18
N ALA A 472 -3.33 4.77 2.03
CA ALA A 472 -3.34 3.37 2.46
C ALA A 472 -4.60 3.02 3.26
N LEU A 473 -5.08 3.93 4.13
CA LEU A 473 -6.22 3.64 5.00
C LEU A 473 -7.60 3.80 4.33
N TYR A 474 -7.68 4.45 3.16
CA TYR A 474 -8.98 4.75 2.52
C TYR A 474 -9.01 4.60 0.99
N GLN A 475 -7.87 4.64 0.30
CA GLN A 475 -7.85 4.83 -1.14
C GLN A 475 -7.11 3.74 -1.91
N ASN A 476 -6.16 3.01 -1.33
CA ASN A 476 -5.37 1.98 -2.02
C ASN A 476 -5.85 0.59 -1.67
N PHE A 477 -5.62 -0.36 -2.59
CA PHE A 477 -5.60 -1.77 -2.22
C PHE A 477 -4.32 -2.04 -1.45
N GLU A 478 -4.44 -2.63 -0.27
CA GLU A 478 -3.33 -2.93 0.64
C GLU A 478 -3.43 -4.38 1.11
N CYS A 479 -2.32 -4.96 1.56
CA CYS A 479 -2.32 -6.28 2.17
C CYS A 479 -1.33 -6.40 3.32
N GLY A 480 -1.51 -7.44 4.12
CA GLY A 480 -0.58 -7.78 5.18
C GLY A 480 -0.86 -9.14 5.76
N VAL A 481 -0.02 -9.55 6.70
CA VAL A 481 -0.22 -10.75 7.50
C VAL A 481 -0.27 -10.34 8.95
N LEU A 482 -1.39 -10.64 9.59
CA LEU A 482 -1.52 -10.61 11.04
C LEU A 482 -0.91 -11.90 11.59
N VAL A 483 0.02 -11.73 12.52
CA VAL A 483 0.78 -12.79 13.14
C VAL A 483 0.42 -12.83 14.62
N TYR A 484 0.04 -14.00 15.15
CA TYR A 484 -0.36 -14.16 16.55
C TYR A 484 0.34 -15.37 17.17
N LYS A 485 0.96 -15.18 18.34
CA LYS A 485 1.77 -16.19 19.06
C LYS A 485 2.79 -16.92 18.16
N SER A 486 3.41 -16.20 17.22
CA SER A 486 4.48 -16.72 16.37
C SER A 486 5.87 -16.49 16.95
N LYS A 487 6.82 -17.38 16.63
CA LYS A 487 8.25 -17.16 16.86
C LYS A 487 8.77 -15.88 16.19
N SER A 488 8.23 -15.49 15.03
CA SER A 488 8.69 -14.28 14.31
C SER A 488 8.44 -12.97 15.08
N LEU A 489 7.50 -12.96 16.03
CA LEU A 489 7.24 -11.80 16.90
C LEU A 489 8.43 -11.45 17.78
N VAL A 490 9.25 -12.45 18.15
CA VAL A 490 10.51 -12.22 18.89
C VAL A 490 11.49 -11.44 18.02
N THR A 491 11.68 -11.85 16.77
CA THR A 491 12.56 -11.16 15.82
C THR A 491 12.05 -9.77 15.46
N ILE A 492 10.73 -9.57 15.37
CA ILE A 492 10.12 -8.26 15.20
C ILE A 492 10.44 -7.36 16.40
N LYS A 493 10.32 -7.89 17.63
CA LYS A 493 10.66 -7.13 18.85
C LYS A 493 12.15 -6.73 18.88
N GLU A 494 13.04 -7.65 18.54
CA GLU A 494 14.48 -7.38 18.43
C GLU A 494 14.76 -6.29 17.40
N ASP A 495 14.09 -6.31 16.25
CA ASP A 495 14.22 -5.27 15.22
C ASP A 495 13.77 -3.90 15.71
N PHE A 496 12.66 -3.83 16.47
CA PHE A 496 12.25 -2.59 17.11
C PHE A 496 13.28 -2.08 18.13
N ASP A 497 13.87 -2.96 18.92
CA ASP A 497 14.89 -2.58 19.91
C ASP A 497 16.16 -2.05 19.24
N GLU A 498 16.59 -2.66 18.14
CA GLU A 498 17.68 -2.15 17.30
C GLU A 498 17.32 -0.82 16.64
N PHE A 499 16.10 -0.71 16.10
CA PHE A 499 15.59 0.51 15.49
C PHE A 499 15.60 1.68 16.47
N PHE A 500 15.09 1.50 17.69
CA PHE A 500 15.04 2.58 18.69
C PHE A 500 16.44 3.00 19.16
N LYS A 501 17.40 2.07 19.24
CA LYS A 501 18.81 2.40 19.55
C LYS A 501 19.48 3.20 18.45
N ALA A 502 19.15 2.91 17.19
CA ALA A 502 19.69 3.60 16.02
C ALA A 502 18.95 4.91 15.69
N SER A 503 17.85 5.22 16.38
CA SER A 503 16.99 6.36 16.09
C SER A 503 17.12 7.46 17.13
N LYS A 504 16.74 8.67 16.74
CA LYS A 504 16.63 9.81 17.66
C LYS A 504 15.23 9.87 18.25
N LEU A 505 15.11 9.83 19.57
CA LEU A 505 13.86 10.16 20.27
C LEU A 505 13.57 11.66 20.09
N VAL A 506 12.37 11.99 19.59
CA VAL A 506 11.90 13.37 19.47
C VAL A 506 11.55 13.92 20.84
N THR A 507 12.05 15.11 21.13
CA THR A 507 11.84 15.83 22.40
C THR A 507 11.02 17.10 22.20
N ASP A 508 10.52 17.69 23.29
CA ASP A 508 9.87 19.01 23.25
C ASP A 508 10.82 20.10 22.70
N GLU A 509 12.11 20.02 23.03
CA GLU A 509 13.14 20.92 22.48
C GLU A 509 13.25 20.82 20.95
N ASP A 510 13.12 19.61 20.38
CA ASP A 510 13.09 19.44 18.92
C ASP A 510 11.86 20.11 18.29
N LEU A 511 10.71 20.10 18.99
CA LEU A 511 9.50 20.76 18.53
C LEU A 511 9.61 22.28 18.62
N GLU A 512 10.23 22.82 19.66
CA GLU A 512 10.51 24.24 19.82
C GLU A 512 11.43 24.74 18.70
N ASN A 513 12.53 24.01 18.47
CA ASN A 513 13.54 24.31 17.45
C ASN A 513 13.08 24.05 16.00
N MET A 514 11.92 23.42 15.80
CA MET A 514 11.37 23.20 14.47
C MET A 514 11.08 24.54 13.77
N LYS A 515 11.58 24.67 12.54
CA LYS A 515 11.44 25.88 11.71
C LYS A 515 9.98 26.36 11.66
N THR A 516 9.77 27.66 11.89
CA THR A 516 8.43 28.29 11.84
C THR A 516 7.74 28.08 10.50
N SER A 517 8.50 28.07 9.39
CA SER A 517 7.96 27.77 8.06
C SER A 517 7.39 26.35 7.96
N THR A 518 8.01 25.36 8.59
CA THR A 518 7.50 23.98 8.65
C THR A 518 6.22 23.92 9.48
N LYS A 519 6.17 24.60 10.63
CA LYS A 519 4.96 24.69 11.48
C LYS A 519 3.78 25.31 10.74
N ILE A 520 4.01 26.42 10.02
CA ILE A 520 2.98 27.11 9.24
C ILE A 520 2.54 26.23 8.05
N ALA A 521 3.50 25.68 7.30
CA ALA A 521 3.20 24.81 6.16
C ALA A 521 2.39 23.58 6.58
N GLY A 522 2.72 22.93 7.70
CA GLY A 522 1.95 21.79 8.23
C GLY A 522 0.49 22.14 8.47
N LYS A 523 0.21 23.28 9.11
CA LYS A 523 -1.15 23.75 9.37
C LYS A 523 -1.93 24.09 8.10
N LEU A 524 -1.27 24.74 7.12
CA LEU A 524 -1.91 25.12 5.86
C LEU A 524 -2.16 23.91 4.95
N LEU A 525 -1.30 22.89 5.00
CA LEU A 525 -1.40 21.70 4.16
C LEU A 525 -2.32 20.63 4.76
N LYS A 526 -2.56 20.61 6.09
CA LYS A 526 -3.41 19.62 6.76
C LYS A 526 -4.79 19.42 6.09
N PRO A 527 -5.53 20.47 5.71
CA PRO A 527 -6.84 20.30 5.07
C PRO A 527 -6.79 19.60 3.73
N PHE A 528 -5.64 19.59 3.04
CA PHE A 528 -5.43 18.96 1.74
C PHE A 528 -4.80 17.57 1.85
N ALA A 529 -4.43 17.12 3.05
CA ALA A 529 -3.77 15.83 3.28
C ALA A 529 -4.47 14.63 2.63
N PRO A 530 -5.81 14.51 2.68
CA PRO A 530 -6.51 13.40 2.05
C PRO A 530 -6.48 13.40 0.51
N LEU A 531 -6.21 14.55 -0.12
CA LEU A 531 -6.12 14.69 -1.58
C LEU A 531 -4.70 14.45 -2.12
N MET A 532 -3.70 14.29 -1.25
CA MET A 532 -2.29 14.18 -1.62
C MET A 532 -1.81 12.76 -1.94
#